data_AF-A0A5R8WHW8-F1
#
_entry.id   AF-A0A5R8WHW8-F1
#
_cell.length_a   1.000
_cell.length_b   1.000
_cell.length_c   1.000
_cell.angle_alpha   90.00
_cell.angle_beta   90.00
_cell.angle_gamma   90.00
#
_symmetry.space_group_name_H-M   'P 1'
#
loop_
_entity.id
_entity.type
_entity.pdbx_description
1 polymer ?
#
loop_
_entity_poly.entity_id
_entity_poly.type
_entity_poly.pdbx_seq_one_letter_code
_entity_poly.pdbx_strand_id
1 'polypeptide(L)'
;MIVSYATVLRYIRHRLNTLLHGQLKPWAQEHKFNYARLIELKKLEEETQAVLLQRLMAHFQFPTELLRIIVHQSRRHFFLFTSLENLARFKAELQLFDNPPFDAPASPTTPPN
;
A
#
# COMPACT_ATOMS: atom_id res chain seq x y z
N MET A 1 -15.69 -5.97 -5.69
CA MET A 1 -15.28 -5.47 -4.36
C MET A 1 -14.04 -6.18 -3.81
N ILE A 2 -13.67 -7.35 -4.34
CA ILE A 2 -12.51 -8.11 -3.90
C ILE A 2 -11.25 -7.63 -4.64
N VAL A 3 -10.15 -7.47 -3.91
CA VAL A 3 -8.83 -7.09 -4.42
C VAL A 3 -7.80 -8.12 -3.97
N SER A 4 -6.83 -8.45 -4.82
CA SER A 4 -5.78 -9.43 -4.50
C SER A 4 -4.74 -8.88 -3.53
N TYR A 5 -4.04 -9.79 -2.85
CA TYR A 5 -2.90 -9.44 -1.99
C TYR A 5 -1.86 -8.59 -2.69
N ALA A 6 -1.47 -8.96 -3.92
CA ALA A 6 -0.45 -8.24 -4.69
C ALA A 6 -0.82 -6.77 -4.93
N THR A 7 -2.08 -6.48 -5.27
CA THR A 7 -2.55 -5.11 -5.50
C THR A 7 -2.54 -4.28 -4.23
N VAL A 8 -2.98 -4.85 -3.10
CA VAL A 8 -2.93 -4.17 -1.79
C VAL A 8 -1.49 -3.95 -1.36
N LEU A 9 -0.62 -4.96 -1.49
CA LEU A 9 0.80 -4.85 -1.18
C LEU A 9 1.46 -3.73 -1.99
N ARG A 10 1.14 -3.62 -3.28
CA ARG A 10 1.66 -2.55 -4.16
C ARG A 10 1.26 -1.17 -3.66
N TYR A 11 -0.02 -0.97 -3.35
CA TYR A 11 -0.53 0.28 -2.78
C TYR A 11 0.20 0.65 -1.48
N ILE A 12 0.28 -0.29 -0.54
CA ILE A 12 0.93 -0.09 0.75
C ILE A 12 2.42 0.24 0.58
N ARG A 13 3.14 -0.49 -0.29
CA ARG A 13 4.55 -0.21 -0.58
C ARG A 13 4.74 1.21 -1.09
N HIS A 14 3.87 1.68 -1.98
CA HIS A 14 3.92 3.04 -2.48
C HIS A 14 3.76 4.05 -1.33
N ARG A 15 2.74 3.90 -0.49
CA ARG A 15 2.51 4.77 0.69
C ARG A 15 3.68 4.77 1.68
N LEU A 16 4.29 3.62 1.92
CA LEU A 16 5.47 3.52 2.79
C LEU A 16 6.74 4.09 2.13
N ASN A 17 6.82 4.13 0.81
CA ASN A 17 7.93 4.72 0.06
C ASN A 17 7.81 6.24 -0.10
N THR A 18 6.60 6.79 -0.04
CA THR A 18 6.38 8.25 -0.02
C THR A 18 6.78 8.90 1.30
N LEU A 19 6.91 8.12 2.38
CA LEU A 19 7.48 8.61 3.63
C LEU A 19 8.95 8.99 3.40
N LEU A 20 9.34 10.19 3.82
CA LEU A 20 10.70 10.70 3.69
C LEU A 20 11.72 9.73 4.29
N HIS A 21 12.93 9.71 3.72
CA HIS A 21 14.00 8.82 4.17
C HIS A 21 14.27 9.02 5.68
N GLY A 22 14.27 7.92 6.44
CA GLY A 22 14.41 7.95 7.90
C GLY A 22 13.12 8.18 8.69
N GLN A 23 12.01 8.59 8.07
CA GLN A 23 10.73 8.81 8.76
C GLN A 23 9.89 7.55 8.95
N LEU A 24 10.20 6.44 8.26
CA LEU A 24 9.46 5.19 8.42
C LEU A 24 9.52 4.64 9.85
N LYS A 25 10.67 4.78 10.53
CA LYS A 25 10.86 4.30 11.90
C LYS A 25 10.02 5.09 12.92
N PRO A 26 10.08 6.43 13.00
CA PRO A 26 9.23 7.19 13.90
C PRO A 26 7.74 7.03 13.55
N TRP A 27 7.37 7.03 12.27
CA TRP A 27 5.99 6.79 11.83
C TRP A 27 5.46 5.42 12.32
N ALA A 28 6.26 4.36 12.19
CA ALA A 28 5.89 3.04 12.68
C ALA A 28 5.68 3.02 14.19
N GLN A 29 6.52 3.72 14.95
CA GLN A 29 6.39 3.81 16.41
C GLN A 29 5.14 4.57 16.83
N GLU A 30 4.88 5.72 16.21
CA GLU A 30 3.70 6.56 16.48
C GLU A 30 2.40 5.80 16.24
N HIS A 31 2.32 5.07 15.13
CA HIS A 31 1.12 4.32 14.75
C HIS A 31 1.11 2.86 15.26
N LYS A 32 2.05 2.49 16.14
CA LYS A 32 2.15 1.15 16.78
C LYS A 32 2.26 0.00 15.77
N PHE A 33 2.99 0.23 14.68
CA PHE A 33 3.41 -0.79 13.73
C PHE A 33 4.83 -1.28 14.04
N ASN A 34 5.08 -2.57 13.74
CA ASN A 34 6.41 -3.12 13.88
C ASN A 34 7.29 -2.71 12.68
N TYR A 35 8.31 -1.90 12.93
CA TYR A 35 9.22 -1.41 11.90
C TYR A 35 9.88 -2.52 11.07
N ALA A 36 10.34 -3.61 11.70
CA ALA A 36 10.96 -4.73 10.99
C ALA A 36 9.99 -5.38 10.00
N ARG A 37 8.73 -5.56 10.40
CA ARG A 37 7.67 -6.08 9.52
C ARG A 37 7.37 -5.16 8.34
N LEU A 38 7.37 -3.83 8.55
CA LEU A 38 7.21 -2.87 7.45
C LEU A 38 8.38 -2.92 6.46
N ILE A 39 9.61 -3.15 6.94
CA ILE A 39 10.77 -3.34 6.06
C ILE A 39 10.66 -4.65 5.27
N GLU A 40 10.20 -5.74 5.90
CA GLU A 40 9.93 -7.01 5.21
C GLU A 40 8.88 -6.84 4.11
N LEU A 41 7.79 -6.11 4.37
CA LEU A 41 6.76 -5.83 3.35
C LEU A 41 7.35 -5.18 2.09
N LYS A 42 8.39 -4.36 2.23
CA LYS A 42 9.07 -3.72 1.09
C LYS A 42 9.97 -4.68 0.30
N LYS A 43 10.41 -5.78 0.90
CA LYS A 43 11.40 -6.70 0.33
C LYS A 43 10.80 -8.02 -0.16
N LEU A 44 9.84 -8.57 0.58
CA LEU A 44 9.29 -9.92 0.36
C LEU A 44 7.99 -9.85 -0.44
N GLU A 45 7.86 -10.71 -1.45
CA GLU A 45 6.63 -10.87 -2.23
C GLU A 45 5.68 -11.91 -1.63
N GLU A 46 6.12 -12.66 -0.62
CA GLU A 46 5.34 -13.73 -0.02
C GLU A 46 4.10 -13.22 0.73
N GLU A 47 2.98 -13.94 0.59
CA GLU A 47 1.69 -13.63 1.22
C GLU A 47 1.65 -13.95 2.73
N THR A 48 2.72 -13.65 3.47
CA THR A 48 2.87 -14.00 4.89
C THR A 48 2.27 -12.96 5.84
N GLN A 49 2.06 -11.73 5.36
CA GLN A 49 1.71 -10.59 6.19
C GLN A 49 0.31 -10.00 5.90
N ALA A 50 -0.65 -10.86 5.53
CA ALA A 50 -1.99 -10.42 5.13
C ALA A 50 -2.74 -9.63 6.23
N VAL A 51 -2.60 -10.04 7.49
CA VAL A 51 -3.18 -9.32 8.64
C VAL A 51 -2.54 -7.93 8.82
N LEU A 52 -1.24 -7.81 8.58
CA LEU A 52 -0.56 -6.51 8.65
C LEU A 52 -1.05 -5.58 7.54
N LEU A 53 -1.18 -6.10 6.31
CA LEU A 53 -1.75 -5.34 5.20
C LEU A 53 -3.18 -4.89 5.51
N GLN A 54 -4.02 -5.74 6.10
CA GLN A 54 -5.38 -5.37 6.49
C GLN A 54 -5.38 -4.20 7.50
N ARG A 55 -4.49 -4.26 8.50
CA ARG A 55 -4.35 -3.17 9.49
C ARG A 55 -3.85 -1.87 8.85
N LEU A 56 -2.92 -1.96 7.91
CA LEU A 56 -2.42 -0.80 7.18
C LEU A 56 -3.49 -0.20 6.26
N MET A 57 -4.29 -1.03 5.61
CA MET A 57 -5.44 -0.60 4.80
C MET A 57 -6.45 0.17 5.66
N ALA A 58 -6.81 -0.36 6.83
CA ALA A 58 -7.66 0.34 7.78
C ALA A 58 -7.04 1.68 8.25
N HIS A 59 -5.73 1.70 8.52
CA HIS A 59 -5.02 2.93 8.87
C HIS A 59 -5.06 3.97 7.75
N PHE A 60 -4.97 3.55 6.48
CA PHE A 60 -5.13 4.42 5.32
C PHE A 60 -6.59 4.70 4.94
N GLN A 61 -7.53 4.51 5.88
CA GLN A 61 -8.97 4.77 5.70
C GLN A 61 -9.66 3.89 4.66
N PHE A 62 -9.07 2.74 4.32
CA PHE A 62 -9.66 1.72 3.46
C PHE A 62 -9.95 0.46 4.29
N PRO A 63 -11.01 0.43 5.12
CA PRO A 63 -11.35 -0.77 5.87
C PRO A 63 -11.71 -1.92 4.91
N THR A 64 -11.07 -3.07 5.13
CA THR A 64 -11.26 -4.27 4.32
C THR A 64 -11.37 -5.50 5.21
N GLU A 65 -12.16 -6.49 4.77
CA GLU A 65 -12.19 -7.82 5.37
C GLU A 65 -11.18 -8.74 4.67
N LEU A 66 -10.50 -9.57 5.46
CA LEU A 66 -9.52 -10.52 4.95
C LEU A 66 -10.21 -11.84 4.58
N LEU A 67 -10.20 -12.16 3.29
CA LEU A 67 -10.67 -13.41 2.75
C LEU A 67 -9.49 -14.34 2.50
N ARG A 68 -9.57 -15.58 2.99
CA ARG A 68 -8.56 -16.61 2.74
C ARG A 68 -9.17 -17.69 1.87
N ILE A 69 -8.63 -17.87 0.68
CA ILE A 69 -9.09 -18.88 -0.28
C ILE A 69 -7.99 -19.92 -0.46
N ILE A 70 -8.37 -21.19 -0.35
CA ILE A 70 -7.45 -22.33 -0.51
C ILE A 70 -7.85 -23.08 -1.77
N VAL A 71 -6.96 -23.09 -2.77
CA VAL A 71 -7.18 -23.79 -4.04
C VAL A 71 -5.96 -24.66 -4.33
N HIS A 72 -6.15 -25.97 -4.53
CA HIS A 72 -5.08 -26.93 -4.87
C HIS A 72 -3.79 -26.73 -4.06
N GLN A 73 -3.90 -26.72 -2.72
CA GLN A 73 -2.80 -26.51 -1.76
C GLN A 73 -2.18 -25.10 -1.72
N SER A 74 -2.53 -24.20 -2.65
CA SER A 74 -2.13 -22.79 -2.61
C SER A 74 -3.08 -21.99 -1.72
N ARG A 75 -2.52 -21.29 -0.72
CA ARG A 75 -3.25 -20.39 0.17
C ARG A 75 -3.10 -18.96 -0.35
N ARG A 76 -4.19 -18.37 -0.84
CA ARG A 76 -4.22 -16.98 -1.31
C ARG A 76 -5.06 -16.11 -0.41
N HIS A 77 -4.61 -14.87 -0.22
CA HIS A 77 -5.33 -13.86 0.54
C HIS A 77 -5.94 -12.82 -0.40
N PHE A 78 -7.16 -12.42 -0.08
CA PHE A 78 -7.91 -11.39 -0.78
C PHE A 78 -8.49 -10.40 0.23
N PHE A 79 -8.71 -9.18 -0.23
CA PHE A 79 -9.23 -8.09 0.59
C PHE A 79 -10.57 -7.65 0.02
N LEU A 80 -11.62 -7.79 0.81
CA LEU A 80 -12.98 -7.36 0.47
C LEU A 80 -13.21 -5.97 1.01
N PHE A 81 -13.51 -5.01 0.12
CA PHE A 81 -13.94 -3.68 0.51
C PHE A 81 -15.41 -3.72 0.90
N THR A 82 -15.75 -3.09 2.03
CA THR A 82 -17.15 -3.00 2.52
C THR A 82 -17.96 -1.90 1.84
N SER A 83 -17.30 -0.97 1.13
CA SER A 83 -17.92 0.13 0.39
C SER A 83 -17.38 0.22 -1.03
N LEU A 84 -18.28 0.44 -1.99
CA LEU A 84 -17.93 0.65 -3.40
C LEU A 84 -17.21 1.99 -3.60
N GLU A 85 -17.54 3.00 -2.79
CA GLU A 85 -16.87 4.31 -2.81
C GLU A 85 -15.41 4.18 -2.39
N ASN A 86 -15.14 3.43 -1.30
CA ASN A 86 -13.78 3.16 -0.85
C ASN A 86 -12.97 2.41 -1.91
N LEU A 87 -13.58 1.46 -2.61
CA LEU A 87 -12.93 0.74 -3.71
C LEU A 87 -12.63 1.69 -4.89
N ALA A 88 -13.55 2.57 -5.25
CA ALA A 88 -13.36 3.54 -6.32
C ALA A 88 -12.22 4.51 -5.99
N ARG A 89 -12.20 5.07 -4.77
CA ARG A 89 -11.11 5.93 -4.28
C ARG A 89 -9.77 5.20 -4.25
N PHE A 90 -9.73 3.98 -3.73
CA PHE A 90 -8.53 3.15 -3.72
C PHE A 90 -7.98 2.94 -5.13
N LYS A 91 -8.84 2.61 -6.11
CA LYS A 91 -8.44 2.43 -7.50
C LYS A 91 -7.96 3.73 -8.15
N ALA A 92 -8.60 4.86 -7.85
CA ALA A 92 -8.19 6.16 -8.34
C ALA A 92 -6.81 6.55 -7.79
N GLU A 93 -6.56 6.38 -6.49
CA GLU A 93 -5.24 6.59 -5.90
C GLU A 93 -4.18 5.68 -6.52
N LEU A 94 -4.49 4.39 -6.71
CA LEU A 94 -3.59 3.45 -7.36
C LEU A 94 -3.24 3.87 -8.80
N GLN A 95 -4.23 4.34 -9.58
CA GLN A 95 -4.01 4.80 -10.95
C GLN A 95 -3.10 6.02 -11.03
N LEU A 96 -3.23 6.97 -10.08
CA LEU A 96 -2.35 8.13 -10.00
C LEU A 96 -0.88 7.73 -9.73
N PHE A 97 -0.66 6.62 -9.04
CA PHE A 97 0.69 6.11 -8.79
C PHE A 97 1.30 5.40 -10.00
N ASP A 98 0.47 4.73 -10.81
CA ASP A 98 0.89 4.06 -12.04
C ASP A 98 1.13 5.05 -13.19
N ASN A 99 0.36 6.13 -13.23
CA ASN A 99 0.41 7.13 -14.29
C ASN A 99 0.39 8.54 -13.69
N PRO A 100 1.52 9.01 -13.11
CA PRO A 100 1.58 10.33 -12.52
C PRO A 100 1.27 11.37 -13.61
N PRO A 101 0.39 12.35 -13.36
CA PRO A 101 0.10 13.38 -14.34
C PRO A 101 1.40 14.10 -14.72
N PHE A 102 1.64 14.22 -16.02
CA PHE A 102 2.84 14.80 -16.64
C PHE A 102 3.12 16.26 -16.23
N ASP A 103 2.16 16.93 -15.56
CA ASP A 103 2.15 18.35 -15.22
C ASP A 103 2.60 18.68 -13.77
N ALA A 104 3.56 17.93 -13.22
CA ALA A 104 4.27 18.41 -12.03
C ALA A 104 5.32 19.43 -12.48
N PRO A 105 5.32 20.69 -12.00
CA PRO A 105 6.27 21.69 -12.48
C PRO A 105 7.69 21.22 -12.18
N ALA A 106 8.43 20.95 -13.26
CA ALA A 106 9.86 20.69 -13.18
C ALA A 106 10.53 21.85 -12.45
N SER A 107 11.37 21.52 -11.46
CA SER A 107 12.23 22.46 -10.77
C SER A 107 12.90 23.41 -11.80
N PRO A 108 12.95 24.73 -11.53
CA PRO A 108 13.52 25.69 -12.47
C PRO A 108 14.98 25.33 -12.71
N THR A 109 15.28 24.94 -13.94
CA THR A 109 16.65 24.71 -14.41
C THR A 109 17.32 26.07 -14.51
N THR A 110 18.22 26.37 -13.57
CA THR A 110 19.04 27.58 -13.59
C THR A 110 19.89 27.60 -14.87
N PRO A 111 19.85 28.65 -15.70
CA PRO A 111 20.69 28.74 -16.89
C PRO A 111 22.16 28.99 -16.49
N PRO A 112 23.15 28.40 -17.19
CA PRO A 112 24.55 28.70 -16.95
C PRO A 112 24.91 30.09 -17.50
N ASN A 113 25.72 30.81 -16.73
CA ASN A 113 26.43 32.02 -17.14
C ASN A 113 27.86 31.65 -17.55
#